data_AF-A0A9D8ZMY1-F1
#
_entry.id   AF-A0A9D8ZMY1-F1
#
_cell.length_a   1.000
_cell.length_b   1.000
_cell.length_c   1.000
_cell.angle_alpha   90.00
_cell.angle_beta   90.00
_cell.angle_gamma   90.00
#
_symmetry.space_group_name_H-M   'P 1'
#
loop_
_entity.id
_entity.type
_entity.pdbx_description
1 polymer ?
#
loop_
_entity_poly.entity_id
_entity_poly.type
_entity_poly.pdbx_seq_one_letter_code
_entity_poly.pdbx_strand_id
1 'polypeptide(L)'
;MTASLFAGGGPATDYIYECDGTAPVVARFLDGEVKLRIGVREVVLPQGRSGSGARYTDGKMVFWIKGRNATFDTGDGSQRKCRVTDRG
;
A
#
# COMPACT_ATOMS: atom_id res chain seq x y z
N MET A 1 4.37 -36.26 10.81
CA MET A 1 5.30 -35.12 10.97
C MET A 1 4.89 -34.13 9.89
N THR A 2 4.29 -32.97 10.16
CA THR A 2 4.81 -31.81 10.90
C THR A 2 3.67 -30.81 11.21
N ALA A 3 3.88 -30.02 12.26
CA ALA A 3 3.10 -28.85 12.72
C ALA A 3 3.02 -27.74 11.63
N SER A 4 2.33 -26.59 11.70
CA SER A 4 1.62 -25.82 12.72
C SER A 4 1.14 -24.50 12.06
N LEU A 5 0.22 -23.79 12.74
CA LEU A 5 -0.02 -22.32 12.73
C LEU A 5 -0.53 -21.65 11.43
N PHE A 6 -1.69 -20.99 11.47
CA PHE A 6 -1.77 -19.52 11.35
C PHE A 6 -2.98 -18.98 12.12
N ALA A 7 -2.69 -17.96 12.91
CA ALA A 7 -3.55 -17.30 13.89
C ALA A 7 -4.71 -16.51 13.25
N GLY A 8 -5.74 -16.24 14.05
CA GLY A 8 -6.90 -15.45 13.69
C GLY A 8 -6.57 -14.00 13.30
N GLY A 9 -6.54 -13.74 12.00
CA GLY A 9 -6.71 -12.44 11.37
C GLY A 9 -7.28 -12.70 9.98
N GLY A 10 -8.35 -11.98 9.59
CA GLY A 10 -8.86 -12.09 8.21
C GLY A 10 -7.73 -11.89 7.21
N PRO A 11 -7.79 -12.47 5.99
CA PRO A 11 -6.69 -12.40 5.05
C PRO A 11 -6.37 -10.93 4.79
N ALA A 12 -5.22 -10.47 5.27
CA ALA A 12 -4.69 -9.18 4.91
C ALA A 12 -4.36 -9.27 3.42
N THR A 13 -5.27 -8.79 2.58
CA THR A 13 -5.14 -8.86 1.12
C THR A 13 -3.97 -7.95 0.72
N ASP A 14 -2.94 -8.58 0.17
CA ASP A 14 -1.80 -7.88 -0.38
C ASP A 14 -2.13 -7.45 -1.81
N TYR A 15 -2.05 -6.16 -2.09
CA TYR A 15 -2.26 -5.61 -3.43
C TYR A 15 -0.94 -5.19 -4.03
N ILE A 16 -0.65 -5.65 -5.24
CA ILE A 16 0.58 -5.30 -5.94
C ILE A 16 0.29 -4.12 -6.87
N TYR A 17 1.02 -3.03 -6.65
CA TYR A 17 0.97 -1.82 -7.45
C TYR A 17 2.27 -1.67 -8.24
N GLU A 18 2.16 -1.68 -9.56
CA GLU A 18 3.28 -1.31 -10.43
C GLU A 18 3.32 0.21 -10.58
N CYS A 19 4.44 0.80 -10.17
CA CYS A 19 4.67 2.24 -10.23
C CYS A 19 5.74 2.56 -11.27
N ASP A 20 5.51 3.59 -12.09
CA ASP A 20 6.43 3.98 -13.16
C ASP A 20 7.82 4.35 -12.61
N GLY A 21 8.86 3.70 -13.14
CA GLY A 21 10.26 3.99 -12.79
C GLY A 21 10.70 3.50 -11.40
N THR A 22 9.95 2.60 -10.76
CA THR A 22 10.29 2.03 -9.45
C THR A 22 9.96 0.54 -9.35
N ALA A 23 10.48 -0.13 -8.32
CA ALA A 23 10.08 -1.48 -7.98
C ALA A 23 8.57 -1.56 -7.66
N PRO A 24 7.93 -2.72 -7.89
CA PRO A 24 6.53 -2.91 -7.52
C PRO A 24 6.33 -2.69 -6.02
N VAL A 25 5.21 -2.06 -5.69
CA VAL A 25 4.82 -1.69 -4.34
C VAL A 25 3.75 -2.67 -3.87
N VAL A 26 4.06 -3.45 -2.84
CA VAL A 26 3.10 -4.34 -2.20
C VAL A 26 2.40 -3.57 -1.09
N ALA A 27 1.10 -3.34 -1.22
CA ALA A 27 0.29 -2.67 -0.23
C ALA A 27 -0.54 -3.69 0.55
N ARG A 28 -0.22 -3.85 1.82
CA ARG A 28 -0.98 -4.65 2.77
C ARG A 28 -1.89 -3.73 3.58
N PHE A 29 -3.19 -3.85 3.39
CA PHE A 29 -4.17 -3.08 4.14
C PHE A 29 -4.41 -3.70 5.52
N LEU A 30 -4.31 -2.87 6.54
CA LEU A 30 -4.62 -3.18 7.93
C LEU A 30 -5.81 -2.32 8.37
N ASP A 31 -6.30 -2.55 9.58
CA ASP A 31 -7.39 -1.76 10.14
C ASP A 31 -6.92 -0.30 10.38
N GLY A 32 -7.31 0.61 9.50
CA GLY A 32 -6.95 2.04 9.56
C GLY A 32 -5.54 2.39 9.10
N GLU A 33 -4.74 1.46 8.57
CA GLU A 33 -3.38 1.72 8.09
C GLU A 33 -3.05 0.89 6.84
N VAL A 34 -1.97 1.26 6.14
CA VAL A 34 -1.42 0.45 5.04
C VAL A 34 0.08 0.26 5.24
N LYS A 35 0.55 -0.97 5.07
CA LYS A 35 1.98 -1.27 4.96
C LYS A 35 2.35 -1.36 3.48
N LEU A 36 3.19 -0.43 3.03
CA LEU A 36 3.75 -0.41 1.69
C LEU A 36 5.15 -1.00 1.73
N ARG A 37 5.37 -2.07 0.97
CA ARG A 37 6.69 -2.67 0.78
C ARG A 37 7.18 -2.38 -0.64
N ILE A 38 8.28 -1.64 -0.73
CA ILE A 38 8.89 -1.14 -1.97
C ILE A 38 10.30 -1.73 -2.04
N GLY A 39 10.45 -2.86 -2.72
CA GLY A 39 11.70 -3.63 -2.71
C GLY A 39 12.10 -4.05 -1.29
N VAL A 40 13.21 -3.50 -0.78
CA VAL A 40 13.73 -3.77 0.58
C VAL A 40 13.19 -2.82 1.65
N ARG A 41 12.49 -1.75 1.25
CA ARG A 41 11.98 -0.73 2.16
C ARG A 41 10.53 -1.04 2.51
N GLU A 42 10.20 -1.00 3.80
CA GLU A 42 8.82 -1.07 4.28
C GLU A 42 8.44 0.26 4.93
N VAL A 43 7.25 0.75 4.63
CA VAL A 43 6.71 2.00 5.15
C VAL A 43 5.29 1.75 5.60
N VAL A 44 4.94 2.21 6.80
CA VAL A 44 3.58 2.16 7.31
C VAL A 44 2.98 3.55 7.19
N LEU A 45 1.83 3.67 6.54
CA LEU A 45 1.12 4.93 6.40
C LEU A 45 -0.26 4.81 7.05
N PRO A 46 -0.61 5.70 8.00
CA PRO A 46 -1.94 5.70 8.56
C PRO A 46 -2.97 6.20 7.54
N GLN A 47 -4.20 5.69 7.64
CA GLN A 47 -5.30 6.12 6.78
C GLN A 47 -5.68 7.56 7.13
N GLY A 48 -5.50 8.45 6.16
CA GLY A 48 -5.93 9.82 6.25
C GLY A 48 -7.40 9.96 5.91
N ARG A 49 -8.03 11.01 6.45
CA ARG A 49 -9.41 11.38 6.07
C ARG A 49 -9.48 11.64 4.57
N SER A 50 -10.33 10.89 3.87
CA SER A 50 -10.52 10.98 2.42
C SER A 50 -11.99 11.12 2.09
N GLY A 51 -12.35 12.06 1.20
CA GLY A 51 -13.73 12.25 0.75
C GLY A 51 -14.19 11.22 -0.28
N SER A 52 -13.26 10.60 -1.03
CA SER A 52 -13.52 9.52 -2.00
C SER A 52 -12.25 8.73 -2.26
N GLY A 53 -12.34 7.40 -2.11
CA GLY A 53 -11.20 6.48 -2.21
C GLY A 53 -10.38 6.39 -0.92
N ALA A 54 -9.34 5.56 -0.94
CA ALA A 54 -8.51 5.31 0.22
C ALA A 54 -7.24 6.17 0.15
N ARG A 55 -7.08 7.10 1.09
CA ARG A 55 -5.90 7.95 1.20
C ARG A 55 -5.14 7.55 2.46
N TYR A 56 -3.85 7.33 2.32
CA TYR A 56 -2.94 7.04 3.42
C TYR A 56 -1.83 8.09 3.41
N THR A 57 -1.53 8.67 4.56
CA THR A 57 -0.57 9.78 4.64
C THR A 57 0.01 9.87 6.04
N ASP A 58 1.33 10.00 6.15
CA ASP A 58 2.00 10.30 7.42
C ASP A 58 2.29 11.81 7.60
N GLY A 59 1.93 12.62 6.61
CA GLY A 59 2.19 14.06 6.55
C GLY A 59 3.40 14.44 5.67
N LYS A 60 4.26 13.48 5.34
CA LYS A 60 5.36 13.60 4.37
C LYS A 60 5.06 12.82 3.11
N MET A 61 4.72 11.54 3.27
CA MET A 61 4.38 10.64 2.16
C MET A 61 2.87 10.52 2.02
N VAL A 62 2.37 10.45 0.79
CA VAL A 62 0.95 10.30 0.49
C VAL A 62 0.75 9.15 -0.49
N PHE A 63 -0.03 8.15 -0.08
CA PHE A 63 -0.49 7.08 -0.96
C PHE A 63 -2.01 7.20 -1.15
N TRP A 64 -2.42 7.65 -2.33
CA TRP A 64 -3.83 7.88 -2.63
C TRP A 64 -4.33 6.93 -3.70
N ILE A 65 -5.28 6.09 -3.33
CA ILE A 65 -5.86 5.05 -4.18
C ILE A 65 -7.22 5.51 -4.68
N LYS A 66 -7.38 5.46 -6.01
CA LYS A 66 -8.61 5.77 -6.73
C LYS A 66 -8.96 4.59 -7.64
N GLY A 67 -9.75 3.66 -7.13
CA GLY A 67 -10.17 2.47 -7.85
C GLY A 67 -8.98 1.56 -8.18
N ARG A 68 -8.60 1.49 -9.46
CA ARG A 68 -7.47 0.67 -9.95
C ARG A 68 -6.15 1.43 -10.06
N ASN A 69 -6.18 2.75 -9.94
CA ASN A 69 -4.99 3.59 -10.00
C ASN A 69 -4.66 4.07 -8.60
N ALA A 70 -3.38 4.23 -8.31
CA ALA A 70 -2.87 4.84 -7.11
C ALA A 70 -1.84 5.93 -7.47
N THR A 71 -1.73 6.93 -6.62
CA THR A 71 -0.70 7.96 -6.69
C THR A 71 0.13 7.86 -5.43
N PHE A 72 1.43 7.66 -5.60
CA PHE A 72 2.38 7.62 -4.50
C PHE A 72 3.29 8.85 -4.55
N ASP A 73 3.11 9.74 -3.57
CA ASP A 73 3.96 10.89 -3.31
C ASP A 73 5.00 10.50 -2.26
N THR A 74 6.28 10.51 -2.63
CA THR A 74 7.37 10.18 -1.71
C THR A 74 7.76 11.33 -0.77
N GLY A 75 7.09 12.49 -0.86
CA GLY A 75 7.35 13.65 0.00
C GLY A 75 8.59 14.46 -0.39
N ASP A 76 9.31 14.03 -1.42
CA ASP A 76 10.40 14.73 -2.10
C ASP A 76 9.90 15.62 -3.25
N GLY A 77 8.57 15.72 -3.43
CA GLY A 77 7.92 16.37 -4.57
C GLY A 77 7.76 15.46 -5.80
N SER A 78 8.24 14.21 -5.73
CA SER A 78 8.07 13.24 -6.81
C SER A 78 6.78 12.44 -6.61
N GLN A 79 5.82 12.65 -7.53
CA GLN A 79 4.61 11.84 -7.59
C GLN A 79 4.76 10.73 -8.62
N ARG A 80 4.57 9.49 -8.18
CA ARG A 80 4.59 8.31 -9.03
C ARG A 80 3.17 7.82 -9.26
N LYS A 81 2.86 7.56 -10.52
CA LYS A 81 1.61 6.90 -10.89
C LYS A 81 1.82 5.41 -10.73
N CYS A 82 0.90 4.80 -10.00
CA CYS A 82 0.90 3.39 -9.69
C CYS A 82 -0.41 2.77 -10.18
N ARG A 83 -0.36 1.55 -10.66
CA ARG A 83 -1.54 0.81 -11.11
C ARG A 83 -1.57 -0.55 -10.43
N VAL A 84 -2.73 -0.93 -9.93
CA VAL A 84 -2.91 -2.27 -9.37
C VAL A 84 -2.84 -3.29 -10.51
N THR A 85 -1.95 -4.27 -10.40
CA THR A 85 -1.77 -5.33 -11.39
C THR A 85 -2.27 -6.67 -10.91
N ASP A 86 -2.14 -6.97 -9.61
CA ASP A 86 -2.58 -8.24 -9.04
C ASP A 86 -3.37 -8.05 -7.74
N ARG A 87 -4.36 -8.92 -7.53
CA ARG A 87 -5.12 -9.05 -6.27
C ARG A 87 -4.75 -10.41 -5.69
N GLY A 88 -3.80 -10.41 -4.74
CA GLY A 88 -3.41 -11.62 -4.00
C GLY A 88 -4.54 -12.16 -3.15
#